data_AF-A0A379ZT77-F1
#
_entry.id   AF-A0A379ZT77-F1
#
_cell.length_a   1.000
_cell.length_b   1.000
_cell.length_c   1.000
_cell.angle_alpha   90.00
_cell.angle_beta   90.00
_cell.angle_gamma   90.00
#
_symmetry.space_group_name_H-M   'P 1'
#
loop_
_entity.id
_entity.type
_entity.pdbx_description
1 polymer ?
#
loop_
_entity_poly.entity_id
_entity_poly.type
_entity_poly.pdbx_seq_one_letter_code
_entity_poly.pdbx_strand_id
1 'polypeptide(L)'
;MSVTNPVIQQRQLLAPMYLDGYFPDFLVDKLKGVLLQLCSEIEALKPEDEGALLQLTHAATLAINELQDEFEANGSELETVARDCLADEFYIISRAYGFDSLDIEQAISPRDW
;
A
#
# COMPACT_ATOMS: atom_id res chain seq x y z
N MET A 1 -8.59 9.46 -9.88
CA MET A 1 -8.54 10.79 -9.23
C MET A 1 -7.12 11.03 -8.79
N SER A 2 -6.64 12.28 -8.78
CA SER A 2 -5.27 12.57 -8.32
C SER A 2 -5.28 12.80 -6.82
N VAL A 3 -4.46 12.04 -6.08
CA VAL A 3 -4.25 12.21 -4.64
C VAL A 3 -3.81 13.63 -4.35
N THR A 4 -4.43 14.29 -3.37
CA THR A 4 -4.17 15.70 -3.03
C THR A 4 -3.28 15.88 -1.80
N ASN A 5 -3.10 14.84 -1.00
CA ASN A 5 -2.25 14.89 0.19
C ASN A 5 -0.78 15.22 -0.17
N PRO A 6 -0.21 16.32 0.36
CA PRO A 6 1.12 16.78 -0.01
C PRO A 6 2.24 15.82 0.41
N VAL A 7 2.05 15.06 1.49
CA VAL A 7 3.01 14.04 1.94
C VAL A 7 3.08 12.92 0.89
N ILE A 8 1.93 12.47 0.39
CA ILE A 8 1.88 11.40 -0.62
C ILE A 8 2.40 11.89 -1.97
N GLN A 9 2.08 13.12 -2.38
CA GLN A 9 2.53 13.68 -3.67
C GLN A 9 4.05 13.87 -3.77
N GLN A 10 4.71 14.18 -2.65
CA GLN A 10 6.16 14.45 -2.63
C GLN A 10 7.01 13.18 -2.45
N ARG A 11 6.39 12.05 -2.13
CA ARG A 11 7.09 10.80 -1.87
C ARG A 11 7.17 9.91 -3.09
N GLN A 12 8.28 9.19 -3.17
CA GLN A 12 8.45 8.09 -4.10
C GLN A 12 8.00 6.80 -3.39
N LEU A 13 6.72 6.47 -3.54
CA LEU A 13 6.15 5.22 -3.01
C LEU A 13 6.91 4.02 -3.58
N LEU A 14 7.14 3.02 -2.74
CA LEU A 14 7.79 1.74 -3.07
C LEU A 14 9.24 1.88 -3.56
N ALA A 15 9.94 2.95 -3.18
CA ALA A 15 11.31 3.20 -3.62
C ALA A 15 12.27 2.00 -3.40
N PRO A 16 12.24 1.26 -2.27
CA PRO A 16 13.05 0.06 -2.10
C PRO A 16 12.82 -1.01 -3.19
N MET A 17 11.56 -1.26 -3.56
CA MET A 17 11.22 -2.26 -4.57
C MET A 17 11.71 -1.86 -5.97
N TYR A 18 11.61 -0.58 -6.34
CA TYR A 18 12.16 -0.09 -7.61
C TYR A 18 13.69 -0.17 -7.69
N LEU A 19 14.39 -0.19 -6.55
CA LEU A 19 15.86 -0.16 -6.51
C LEU A 19 16.50 -1.55 -6.42
N ASP A 20 15.76 -2.57 -6.02
CA ASP A 20 16.28 -3.92 -5.79
C ASP A 20 16.56 -4.69 -7.09
N GLY A 21 15.78 -4.42 -8.15
CA GLY A 21 15.91 -5.07 -9.45
C GLY A 21 15.33 -6.49 -9.51
N TYR A 22 15.00 -7.09 -8.35
CA TYR A 22 14.22 -8.33 -8.27
C TYR A 22 12.73 -8.13 -8.60
N PHE A 23 12.20 -6.93 -8.33
CA PHE A 23 10.80 -6.58 -8.59
C PHE A 23 10.66 -5.89 -9.95
N PRO A 24 9.90 -6.46 -10.91
CA PRO A 24 9.67 -5.81 -12.19
C PRO A 24 8.91 -4.49 -12.02
N ASP A 25 9.43 -3.39 -12.56
CA ASP A 25 8.85 -2.05 -12.42
C ASP A 25 7.34 -2.00 -12.72
N PHE A 26 6.89 -2.72 -13.76
CA PHE A 26 5.48 -2.72 -14.16
C PHE A 26 4.56 -3.38 -13.13
N LEU A 27 5.08 -4.28 -12.28
CA LEU A 27 4.34 -4.89 -11.17
C LEU A 27 4.38 -3.99 -9.93
N VAL A 28 5.52 -3.34 -9.66
CA VAL A 28 5.64 -2.32 -8.62
C VAL A 28 4.71 -1.13 -8.93
N ASP A 29 4.52 -0.78 -10.20
CA ASP A 29 3.54 0.21 -10.65
C ASP A 29 2.10 -0.19 -10.29
N LYS A 30 1.75 -1.48 -10.35
CA LYS A 30 0.42 -1.97 -9.95
C LYS A 30 0.21 -1.84 -8.44
N LEU A 31 1.21 -2.23 -7.64
CA LEU A 31 1.19 -2.02 -6.18
C LEU A 31 1.01 -0.54 -5.84
N LYS A 32 1.78 0.32 -6.50
CA LYS A 32 1.66 1.78 -6.35
C LYS A 32 0.26 2.26 -6.73
N GLY A 33 -0.33 1.71 -7.78
CA GLY A 33 -1.72 1.97 -8.18
C GLY A 33 -2.72 1.68 -7.06
N VAL A 34 -2.57 0.54 -6.38
CA VAL A 34 -3.41 0.17 -5.22
C VAL A 34 -3.23 1.17 -4.07
N LEU A 35 -2.00 1.56 -3.74
CA LEU A 35 -1.73 2.53 -2.67
C LEU A 35 -2.31 3.92 -2.98
N LEU A 36 -2.22 4.36 -4.23
CA LEU A 36 -2.81 5.63 -4.66
C LEU A 36 -4.34 5.57 -4.67
N GLN A 37 -4.91 4.41 -5.01
CA GLN A 37 -6.35 4.19 -4.92
C GLN A 37 -6.82 4.25 -3.46
N LEU A 38 -6.11 3.61 -2.53
CA LEU A 38 -6.36 3.72 -1.08
C LEU A 38 -6.37 5.19 -0.63
N CYS A 39 -5.33 5.96 -1.01
CA CYS A 39 -5.26 7.40 -0.68
C CYS A 39 -6.46 8.17 -1.24
N SER A 40 -6.85 7.89 -2.48
CA SER A 40 -8.02 8.52 -3.11
C SER A 40 -9.32 8.17 -2.39
N GLU A 41 -9.47 6.94 -1.91
CA GLU A 41 -10.66 6.51 -1.17
C GLU A 41 -10.73 7.14 0.21
N ILE A 42 -9.59 7.24 0.92
CA ILE A 42 -9.51 7.96 2.20
C ILE A 42 -9.91 9.44 2.00
N GLU A 43 -9.43 10.10 0.96
CA GLU A 43 -9.78 11.50 0.66
C GLU A 43 -11.26 11.69 0.30
N ALA A 44 -11.84 10.73 -0.42
CA ALA A 44 -13.24 10.78 -0.85
C ALA A 44 -14.22 10.47 0.29
N LEU A 45 -13.93 9.45 1.09
CA LEU A 45 -14.81 8.93 2.14
C LEU A 45 -14.58 9.59 3.50
N LYS A 46 -13.37 10.12 3.75
CA LYS A 46 -12.98 10.79 5.00
C LYS A 46 -13.34 9.95 6.23
N PRO A 47 -12.68 8.80 6.44
CA PRO A 47 -12.94 7.94 7.60
C PRO A 47 -12.83 8.75 8.90
N GLU A 48 -13.81 8.60 9.79
CA GLU A 48 -13.88 9.34 11.06
C GLU A 48 -13.19 8.58 12.22
N ASP A 49 -12.96 7.27 12.04
CA ASP A 49 -12.36 6.38 13.03
C ASP A 49 -11.45 5.31 12.40
N GLU A 50 -10.67 4.63 13.24
CA GLU A 50 -9.74 3.58 12.83
C GLU A 50 -10.47 2.42 12.15
N GLY A 51 -11.70 2.09 12.56
CA GLY A 51 -12.47 1.00 11.97
C GLY A 51 -12.85 1.26 10.51
N ALA A 52 -13.26 2.49 10.19
CA ALA A 52 -13.52 2.92 8.83
C ALA A 52 -12.25 2.92 7.97
N LEU A 53 -11.11 3.33 8.54
CA LEU A 53 -9.82 3.24 7.84
C LEU A 53 -9.41 1.78 7.57
N LEU A 54 -9.58 0.89 8.55
CA LEU A 54 -9.24 -0.54 8.42
C LEU A 54 -9.99 -1.20 7.25
N GLN A 55 -11.25 -0.83 7.01
CA GLN A 55 -11.99 -1.36 5.85
C GLN A 55 -11.31 -0.99 4.52
N LEU A 56 -10.77 0.22 4.41
CA LEU A 56 -10.06 0.68 3.21
C LEU A 56 -8.69 0.00 3.11
N THR A 57 -7.94 -0.09 4.21
CA THR A 57 -6.62 -0.74 4.20
C THR A 57 -6.73 -2.25 3.91
N HIS A 58 -7.78 -2.91 4.41
CA HIS A 58 -8.08 -4.32 4.12
C HIS A 58 -8.42 -4.52 2.65
N ALA A 59 -9.23 -3.65 2.06
CA ALA A 59 -9.53 -3.71 0.63
C ALA A 59 -8.27 -3.55 -0.23
N ALA A 60 -7.39 -2.61 0.13
CA ALA A 60 -6.09 -2.43 -0.53
C ALA A 60 -5.18 -3.66 -0.36
N THR A 61 -5.13 -4.23 0.84
CA THR A 61 -4.33 -5.43 1.13
C THR A 61 -4.81 -6.63 0.30
N LEU A 62 -6.11 -6.86 0.21
CA LEU A 62 -6.69 -7.91 -0.62
C LEU A 62 -6.36 -7.70 -2.11
N ALA A 63 -6.43 -6.46 -2.61
CA ALA A 63 -6.04 -6.16 -3.98
C ALA A 63 -4.55 -6.41 -4.25
N ILE A 64 -3.68 -6.29 -3.23
CA ILE A 64 -2.27 -6.67 -3.33
C ILE A 64 -2.12 -8.19 -3.38
N ASN A 65 -2.90 -8.97 -2.60
CA ASN A 65 -2.84 -10.43 -2.62
C ASN A 65 -3.09 -10.99 -4.04
N GLU A 66 -4.01 -10.38 -4.79
CA GLU A 66 -4.33 -10.76 -6.18
C GLU A 66 -3.16 -10.57 -7.16
N LEU A 67 -2.11 -9.81 -6.78
CA LEU A 67 -0.93 -9.60 -7.62
C LEU A 67 0.14 -10.68 -7.41
N GLN A 68 0.07 -11.49 -6.36
CA GLN A 68 1.11 -12.48 -6.03
C GLN A 68 1.38 -13.46 -7.18
N ASP A 69 0.33 -14.06 -7.74
CA ASP A 69 0.45 -15.00 -8.87
C ASP A 69 1.16 -14.36 -10.09
N GLU A 70 0.95 -13.06 -10.31
CA GLU A 70 1.60 -12.34 -11.40
C GLU A 70 3.07 -12.03 -11.11
N PHE A 71 3.41 -11.73 -9.86
CA PHE A 71 4.82 -11.65 -9.44
C PHE A 71 5.53 -12.98 -9.69
N GLU A 72 4.95 -14.10 -9.24
CA GLU A 72 5.51 -15.44 -9.43
C GLU A 72 5.68 -15.80 -10.91
N ALA A 73 4.67 -15.51 -11.74
CA ALA A 73 4.72 -15.75 -13.19
C ALA A 73 5.85 -14.95 -13.89
N ASN A 74 6.35 -13.88 -13.27
CA ASN A 74 7.44 -13.06 -13.76
C ASN A 74 8.77 -13.32 -13.02
N GLY A 75 8.87 -14.40 -12.25
CA GLY A 75 10.09 -14.79 -11.53
C GLY A 75 10.41 -13.87 -10.34
N SER A 76 9.39 -13.21 -9.79
CA SER A 76 9.46 -12.33 -8.63
C SER A 76 8.47 -12.83 -7.56
N GLU A 77 8.47 -12.24 -6.38
CA GLU A 77 7.59 -12.64 -5.27
C GLU A 77 7.40 -11.45 -4.32
N LEU A 78 6.28 -11.36 -3.61
CA LEU A 78 6.10 -10.40 -2.52
C LEU A 78 6.85 -10.85 -1.24
N GLU A 79 8.16 -11.07 -1.36
CA GLU A 79 9.01 -11.51 -0.26
C GLU A 79 9.34 -10.38 0.73
N THR A 80 10.07 -10.68 1.81
CA THR A 80 10.55 -9.77 2.87
C THR A 80 10.72 -8.29 2.49
N VAL A 81 11.46 -7.93 1.43
CA VAL A 81 11.66 -6.52 1.05
C VAL A 81 10.33 -5.89 0.61
N ALA A 82 9.51 -6.61 -0.16
CA ALA A 82 8.17 -6.14 -0.51
C ALA A 82 7.29 -6.00 0.73
N ARG A 83 7.36 -6.95 1.66
CA ARG A 83 6.54 -6.94 2.89
C ARG A 83 6.84 -5.73 3.77
N ASP A 84 8.12 -5.51 4.04
CA ASP A 84 8.59 -4.38 4.85
C ASP A 84 8.26 -3.05 4.15
N CYS A 85 8.50 -2.99 2.83
CA CYS A 85 8.21 -1.80 2.05
C CYS A 85 6.71 -1.47 2.06
N LEU A 86 5.83 -2.46 1.88
CA LEU A 86 4.39 -2.25 1.91
C LEU A 86 3.92 -1.81 3.30
N ALA A 87 4.36 -2.49 4.36
CA ALA A 87 4.03 -2.10 5.74
C ALA A 87 4.41 -0.64 6.03
N ASP A 88 5.60 -0.22 5.59
CA ASP A 88 6.05 1.18 5.70
C ASP A 88 5.14 2.15 4.93
N GLU A 89 4.67 1.79 3.74
CA GLU A 89 3.72 2.66 2.99
C GLU A 89 2.38 2.77 3.71
N PHE A 90 1.82 1.67 4.24
CA PHE A 90 0.59 1.72 5.03
C PHE A 90 0.77 2.59 6.30
N TYR A 91 1.92 2.51 6.94
CA TYR A 91 2.28 3.36 8.06
C TYR A 91 2.29 4.85 7.68
N ILE A 92 2.99 5.20 6.60
CA ILE A 92 3.09 6.59 6.14
C ILE A 92 1.72 7.13 5.74
N ILE A 93 0.93 6.36 4.98
CA ILE A 93 -0.40 6.76 4.52
C ILE A 93 -1.31 7.03 5.71
N SER A 94 -1.38 6.10 6.68
CA SER A 94 -2.26 6.24 7.84
C SER A 94 -1.97 7.53 8.62
N ARG A 95 -0.69 7.81 8.90
CA ARG A 95 -0.28 9.06 9.55
C ARG A 95 -0.55 10.30 8.69
N ALA A 96 -0.33 10.23 7.38
CA ALA A 96 -0.58 11.35 6.48
C ALA A 96 -2.06 11.79 6.48
N TYR A 97 -2.97 10.88 6.84
CA TYR A 97 -4.41 11.15 7.00
C TYR A 97 -4.87 11.27 8.46
N GLY A 98 -3.94 11.38 9.42
CA GLY A 98 -4.24 11.70 10.82
C GLY A 98 -4.44 10.50 11.75
N PHE A 99 -4.10 9.29 11.31
CA PHE A 99 -4.20 8.05 12.09
C PHE A 99 -2.84 7.61 12.62
N ASP A 100 -2.28 8.38 13.55
CA ASP A 100 -0.94 8.14 14.11
C ASP A 100 -0.85 6.91 15.03
N SER A 101 -1.97 6.47 15.58
CA SER A 101 -2.08 5.33 16.50
C SER A 101 -2.43 4.01 15.82
N LEU A 102 -2.67 4.00 14.50
CA LEU A 102 -3.13 2.80 13.81
C LEU A 102 -2.08 1.69 13.91
N ASP A 103 -2.52 0.53 14.38
CA ASP A 103 -1.73 -0.69 14.36
C ASP A 103 -1.61 -1.20 12.92
N ILE A 104 -0.40 -1.16 12.37
CA ILE A 104 -0.15 -1.54 10.98
C ILE A 104 -0.40 -3.03 10.77
N GLU A 105 -0.10 -3.88 11.75
CA GLU A 105 -0.41 -5.31 11.64
C GLU A 105 -1.92 -5.57 11.49
N GLN A 106 -2.74 -4.71 12.09
CA GLN A 106 -4.18 -4.74 11.85
C GLN A 106 -4.56 -4.16 10.48
N ALA A 107 -3.90 -3.08 10.05
CA ALA A 107 -4.15 -2.44 8.75
C ALA A 107 -3.90 -3.37 7.56
N ILE A 108 -2.89 -4.24 7.67
CA ILE A 108 -2.53 -5.25 6.65
C ILE A 108 -2.86 -6.68 7.09
N SER A 109 -3.80 -6.87 8.03
CA SER A 109 -4.12 -8.20 8.56
C SER A 109 -4.60 -9.24 7.54
N PRO A 110 -5.30 -8.90 6.42
CA PRO A 110 -5.73 -9.91 5.45
C PRO A 110 -4.65 -10.21 4.40
N ARG A 111 -3.37 -9.85 4.64
CA ARG A 111 -2.29 -10.15 3.71
C ARG A 111 -2.01 -11.66 3.64
N ASP A 112 -1.72 -12.14 2.44
CA ASP A 112 -1.23 -13.50 2.21
C ASP A 112 0.29 -13.53 1.90
N TRP A 113 0.93 -12.36 1.90
CA TRP A 113 2.36 -12.11 1.62
C TRP A 113 3.21 -11.88 2.88
#